data_AF-A0A1B6EM34-F1
#
_entry.id   AF-A0A1B6EM34-F1
#
_cell.length_a   1.000
_cell.length_b   1.000
_cell.length_c   1.000
_cell.angle_alpha   90.00
_cell.angle_beta   90.00
_cell.angle_gamma   90.00
#
_symmetry.space_group_name_H-M   'P 1'
#
loop_
_entity.id
_entity.type
_entity.pdbx_description
1 polymer ?
#
loop_
_entity_poly.entity_id
_entity_poly.type
_entity_poly.pdbx_seq_one_letter_code
_entity_poly.pdbx_strand_id
1 'polypeptide(L)'
;EYYIFLENHLEAAQNGENIIEHLSILNNEINNYILEFVKDYIWQVDCFQLNVQTKGQSVLNQCSNNSSDLLINIPEHLYGSTCIGENIEDEWFIVFLLYKISQQFPHVIIQVRDNDGEFLLIQAAENLPNWANPDVCNNQVFLKNGKVHIIPPHLLRNSNQGISESLKLFNSQAQSIYTSEKIEKLIMEKIREYPQKAKDLSHHITAFIPRKIAKILIEKPQLISAAIRAFCNRDTIDMKLCRLAKHFAPNDRVFHYIKMNKFLYAMLNGSKYFPDRKQDWEIP
;
A
#
# COMPACT_ATOMS: atom_id res chain seq x y z
N GLU A 1 -3.05 -4.94 2.65
CA GLU A 1 -1.86 -5.31 3.46
C GLU A 1 -0.80 -5.95 2.57
N TYR A 2 0.47 -5.88 2.98
CA TYR A 2 1.57 -6.57 2.33
C TYR A 2 2.61 -7.03 3.33
N TYR A 3 3.14 -8.22 3.10
CA TYR A 3 4.09 -8.92 3.96
C TYR A 3 5.32 -9.26 3.15
N ILE A 4 6.52 -8.99 3.68
CA ILE A 4 7.79 -9.27 3.04
C ILE A 4 8.61 -10.15 3.97
N PHE A 5 8.80 -11.39 3.57
CA PHE A 5 9.56 -12.40 4.30
C PHE A 5 10.96 -12.55 3.69
N LEU A 6 11.94 -12.88 4.54
CA LEU A 6 13.26 -13.29 4.08
C LEU A 6 13.24 -14.78 3.68
N GLU A 7 13.83 -15.09 2.54
CA GLU A 7 14.20 -16.45 2.18
C GLU A 7 15.16 -17.03 3.23
N ASN A 8 15.03 -18.32 3.54
CA ASN A 8 15.81 -19.04 4.55
C ASN A 8 15.74 -18.47 5.98
N HIS A 9 14.76 -17.62 6.28
CA HIS A 9 14.49 -17.09 7.63
C HIS A 9 14.53 -18.16 8.73
N LEU A 10 14.00 -19.36 8.46
CA LEU A 10 13.97 -20.45 9.44
C LEU A 10 15.34 -21.04 9.72
N GLU A 11 16.24 -21.07 8.74
CA GLU A 11 17.62 -21.56 8.90
C GLU A 11 18.45 -20.51 9.64
N ALA A 12 18.33 -19.24 9.27
CA ALA A 12 18.94 -18.11 9.97
C ALA A 12 18.53 -18.06 11.47
N ALA A 13 17.25 -18.28 11.76
CA ALA A 13 16.74 -18.34 13.13
C ALA A 13 17.37 -19.49 13.93
N GLN A 14 17.52 -20.66 13.31
CA GLN A 14 18.14 -21.83 13.92
C GLN A 14 19.64 -21.62 14.19
N ASN A 15 20.31 -20.83 13.35
CA ASN A 15 21.72 -20.46 13.49
C ASN A 15 21.97 -19.34 14.50
N GLY A 16 20.93 -18.79 15.13
CA GLY A 16 21.05 -17.71 16.12
C GLY A 16 21.32 -16.33 15.53
N GLU A 17 21.04 -16.12 14.24
CA GLU A 17 21.19 -14.81 13.61
C GLU A 17 20.16 -13.80 14.14
N ASN A 18 20.56 -12.53 14.22
CA ASN A 18 19.68 -11.44 14.61
C ASN A 18 18.78 -11.03 13.44
N ILE A 19 17.71 -11.78 13.22
CA ILE A 19 16.78 -11.55 12.10
C ILE A 19 16.17 -10.15 12.12
N ILE A 20 15.89 -9.60 13.30
CA ILE A 20 15.31 -8.25 13.43
C ILE A 20 16.26 -7.17 12.90
N GLU A 21 17.56 -7.35 13.11
CA GLU A 21 18.59 -6.48 12.56
C GLU A 21 18.67 -6.61 11.03
N HIS A 22 18.65 -7.84 10.50
CA HIS A 22 18.60 -8.06 9.05
C HIS A 22 17.35 -7.44 8.41
N LEU A 23 16.18 -7.58 9.04
CA LEU A 23 14.94 -6.96 8.58
C LEU A 23 15.00 -5.44 8.64
N SER A 24 15.63 -4.88 9.68
CA SER A 24 15.80 -3.43 9.81
C SER A 24 16.73 -2.86 8.73
N ILE A 25 17.82 -3.56 8.40
CA ILE A 25 18.71 -3.23 7.28
C ILE A 25 17.93 -3.31 5.96
N LEU A 26 17.24 -4.43 5.71
CA LEU A 26 16.44 -4.61 4.50
C LEU A 26 15.34 -3.54 4.37
N ASN A 27 14.67 -3.17 5.45
CA ASN A 27 13.66 -2.12 5.45
C ASN A 27 14.25 -0.78 4.97
N ASN A 28 15.44 -0.42 5.48
CA ASN A 28 16.13 0.79 5.05
C ASN A 28 16.55 0.72 3.58
N GLU A 29 17.08 -0.43 3.13
CA GLU A 29 17.45 -0.64 1.73
C GLU A 29 16.25 -0.53 0.78
N ILE A 30 15.12 -1.16 1.14
CA ILE A 30 13.87 -1.08 0.38
C ILE A 30 13.37 0.36 0.32
N ASN A 31 13.29 1.06 1.45
CA ASN A 31 12.83 2.45 1.49
C ASN A 31 13.72 3.38 0.64
N ASN A 32 15.04 3.18 0.69
CA ASN A 32 15.99 3.91 -0.14
C ASN A 32 15.82 3.60 -1.64
N TYR A 33 15.57 2.34 -1.99
CA TYR A 33 15.34 1.94 -3.37
C TYR A 33 14.04 2.54 -3.92
N ILE A 34 12.93 2.45 -3.18
CA ILE A 34 11.63 2.93 -3.68
C ILE A 34 11.46 4.45 -3.63
N LEU A 35 12.33 5.15 -2.91
CA LEU A 35 12.31 6.61 -2.74
C LEU A 35 12.25 7.35 -4.08
N GLU A 36 12.92 6.85 -5.13
CA GLU A 36 12.88 7.46 -6.46
C GLU A 36 11.49 7.43 -7.11
N PHE A 37 10.67 6.43 -6.77
CA PHE A 37 9.32 6.28 -7.28
C PHE A 37 8.31 7.09 -6.47
N VAL A 38 8.47 7.15 -5.15
CA VAL A 38 7.45 7.70 -4.23
C VAL A 38 7.66 9.16 -3.83
N LYS A 39 8.87 9.70 -3.92
CA LYS A 39 9.23 11.06 -3.40
C LYS A 39 8.31 12.19 -3.88
N ASP A 40 7.77 12.04 -5.08
CA ASP A 40 6.98 13.04 -5.77
C ASP A 40 5.48 12.64 -5.86
N TYR A 41 5.10 11.49 -5.30
CA TYR A 41 3.75 10.97 -5.37
C TYR A 41 2.88 11.53 -4.25
N ILE A 42 1.62 11.87 -4.57
CA ILE A 42 0.63 12.30 -3.57
C ILE A 42 -0.41 11.19 -3.44
N TRP A 43 -0.34 10.48 -2.31
CA TRP A 43 -1.27 9.41 -1.95
C TRP A 43 -2.64 9.98 -1.59
N GLN A 44 -3.72 9.25 -1.81
CA GLN A 44 -5.04 9.68 -1.39
C GLN A 44 -5.21 9.60 0.13
N VAL A 45 -4.85 8.47 0.75
CA VAL A 45 -5.04 8.28 2.20
C VAL A 45 -3.70 8.01 2.87
N ASP A 46 -3.23 6.77 2.84
CA ASP A 46 -1.99 6.36 3.48
C ASP A 46 -0.86 6.24 2.46
N CYS A 47 0.36 6.57 2.88
CA CYS A 47 1.55 6.32 2.08
C CYS A 47 1.95 4.84 2.17
N PHE A 48 2.73 4.37 1.18
CA PHE A 48 3.43 3.10 1.32
C PHE A 48 4.38 3.15 2.54
N GLN A 49 4.35 2.12 3.38
CA GLN A 49 5.12 2.05 4.60
C GLN A 49 5.48 0.60 4.94
N LEU A 50 6.66 0.39 5.52
CA LEU A 50 7.12 -0.91 5.97
C LEU A 50 7.64 -0.83 7.39
N ASN A 51 7.18 -1.76 8.22
CA ASN A 51 7.56 -1.87 9.62
C ASN A 51 8.06 -3.28 9.91
N VAL A 52 9.11 -3.41 10.72
CA VAL A 52 9.59 -4.71 11.18
C VAL A 52 8.58 -5.28 12.18
N GLN A 53 8.13 -6.51 11.94
CA GLN A 53 7.23 -7.24 12.82
C GLN A 53 7.95 -8.42 13.48
N THR A 54 7.67 -8.58 14.76
CA THR A 54 8.15 -9.70 15.58
C THR A 54 7.04 -10.72 15.77
N LYS A 55 7.38 -11.98 16.04
CA LYS A 55 6.43 -13.08 16.29
C LYS A 55 5.31 -12.74 17.28
N GLY A 56 5.57 -11.88 18.27
CA GLY A 56 4.58 -11.49 19.28
C GLY A 56 3.65 -10.33 18.87
N GLN A 57 4.05 -9.49 17.92
CA GLN A 57 3.27 -8.32 17.48
C GLN A 57 2.29 -8.64 16.35
N SER A 58 2.57 -9.69 15.56
CA SER A 58 1.66 -10.18 14.52
C SER A 58 0.29 -10.63 15.05
N VAL A 59 0.19 -10.97 16.34
CA VAL A 59 -1.07 -11.36 16.99
C VAL A 59 -1.93 -10.15 17.39
N LEU A 60 -1.31 -8.99 17.64
CA LEU A 60 -2.01 -7.80 18.19
C LEU A 60 -2.59 -6.87 17.11
N ASN A 61 -2.00 -6.85 15.90
CA ASN A 61 -2.43 -5.93 14.84
C ASN A 61 -3.68 -6.40 14.07
N GLN A 62 -4.22 -7.59 14.37
CA GLN A 62 -5.38 -8.17 13.66
C GLN A 62 -6.50 -8.66 14.61
N CYS A 63 -6.72 -7.96 15.73
CA CYS A 63 -7.91 -8.15 16.57
C CYS A 63 -9.15 -7.51 15.92
N SER A 64 -9.53 -7.96 14.73
CA SER A 64 -10.79 -7.63 14.05
C SER A 64 -11.08 -8.69 13.01
N ASN A 65 -11.46 -9.90 13.47
CA ASN A 65 -12.36 -10.88 12.85
C ASN A 65 -12.00 -12.31 13.29
N ASN A 66 -13.04 -13.08 13.65
CA ASN A 66 -12.99 -14.40 14.31
C ASN A 66 -12.30 -15.49 13.47
N SER A 67 -10.97 -15.54 13.48
CA SER A 67 -10.19 -16.67 12.94
C SER A 67 -8.91 -16.88 13.77
N SER A 68 -9.11 -17.21 15.04
CA SER A 68 -8.03 -17.37 16.04
C SER A 68 -7.08 -18.55 15.80
N ASP A 69 -7.41 -19.49 14.92
CA ASP A 69 -6.70 -20.77 14.81
C ASP A 69 -5.70 -20.87 13.64
N LEU A 70 -5.71 -19.91 12.69
CA LEU A 70 -4.77 -19.88 11.54
C LEU A 70 -3.55 -18.97 11.76
N LEU A 71 -3.49 -18.25 12.90
CA LEU A 71 -2.51 -17.18 13.19
C LEU A 71 -1.33 -17.64 14.05
N ILE A 72 -1.29 -18.91 14.41
CA ILE A 72 -0.22 -19.46 15.24
C ILE A 72 1.03 -19.58 14.36
N ASN A 73 2.01 -18.69 14.58
CA ASN A 73 3.38 -18.76 14.09
C ASN A 73 3.66 -18.08 12.72
N ILE A 74 3.37 -16.78 12.57
CA ILE A 74 3.94 -15.97 11.48
C ILE A 74 5.41 -15.66 11.82
N PRO A 75 6.38 -15.95 10.93
CA PRO A 75 7.78 -15.59 11.17
C PRO A 75 8.00 -14.09 11.16
N GLU A 76 9.14 -13.61 11.68
CA GLU A 76 9.53 -12.22 11.63
C GLU A 76 9.60 -11.72 10.17
N HIS A 77 9.04 -10.55 9.91
CA HIS A 77 8.84 -10.04 8.54
C HIS A 77 8.76 -8.52 8.51
N LEU A 78 8.79 -7.93 7.32
CA LEU A 78 8.33 -6.55 7.12
C LEU A 78 6.84 -6.56 6.78
N TYR A 79 6.10 -5.64 7.37
CA TYR A 79 4.67 -5.50 7.16
C TYR A 79 4.30 -4.06 6.82
N GLY A 80 3.37 -3.92 5.89
CA GLY A 80 2.68 -2.67 5.65
C GLY A 80 1.18 -2.87 5.49
N SER A 81 0.45 -1.87 5.95
CA SER A 81 -0.99 -1.74 5.72
C SER A 81 -1.27 -0.31 5.30
N THR A 82 -2.10 -0.18 4.28
CA THR A 82 -2.38 1.08 3.60
C THR A 82 -3.86 1.12 3.31
N CYS A 83 -4.57 2.12 3.85
CA CYS A 83 -5.88 2.47 3.35
C CYS A 83 -5.70 3.16 2.00
N ILE A 84 -6.31 2.62 0.94
CA ILE A 84 -6.22 3.21 -0.41
C ILE A 84 -7.30 4.26 -0.67
N GLY A 85 -8.40 4.25 0.09
CA GLY A 85 -9.57 5.08 -0.17
C GLY A 85 -10.32 4.64 -1.44
N GLU A 86 -10.48 5.57 -2.37
CA GLU A 86 -11.25 5.42 -3.61
C GLU A 86 -10.38 5.52 -4.87
N ASN A 87 -9.10 5.87 -4.73
CA ASN A 87 -8.16 6.03 -5.81
C ASN A 87 -7.48 4.68 -6.11
N ILE A 88 -8.09 3.91 -7.02
CA ILE A 88 -7.57 2.60 -7.47
C ILE A 88 -6.12 2.67 -7.97
N GLU A 89 -5.65 3.83 -8.40
CA GLU A 89 -4.27 4.01 -8.87
C GLU A 89 -3.24 3.91 -7.73
N ASP A 90 -3.61 4.25 -6.48
CA ASP A 90 -2.73 4.04 -5.31
C ASP A 90 -2.48 2.55 -5.09
N GLU A 91 -3.51 1.73 -5.25
CA GLU A 91 -3.42 0.27 -5.10
C GLU A 91 -2.48 -0.34 -6.15
N TRP A 92 -2.68 0.00 -7.43
CA TRP A 92 -1.80 -0.48 -8.51
C TRP A 92 -0.38 0.07 -8.39
N PHE A 93 -0.21 1.28 -7.84
CA PHE A 93 1.11 1.81 -7.59
C PHE A 93 1.83 1.04 -6.47
N ILE A 94 1.14 0.64 -5.39
CA ILE A 94 1.70 -0.25 -4.36
C ILE A 94 2.13 -1.59 -4.98
N VAL A 95 1.30 -2.19 -5.83
CA VAL A 95 1.64 -3.45 -6.52
C VAL A 95 2.88 -3.27 -7.39
N PHE A 96 2.99 -2.16 -8.12
CA PHE A 96 4.21 -1.80 -8.86
C PHE A 96 5.45 -1.72 -7.95
N LEU A 97 5.34 -1.06 -6.79
CA LEU A 97 6.45 -0.96 -5.84
C LEU A 97 6.86 -2.34 -5.33
N LEU A 98 5.92 -3.17 -4.92
CA LEU A 98 6.17 -4.53 -4.45
C LEU A 98 6.78 -5.41 -5.55
N TYR A 99 6.32 -5.25 -6.79
CA TYR A 99 6.92 -5.90 -7.95
C TYR A 99 8.39 -5.50 -8.13
N LYS A 100 8.69 -4.19 -8.07
CA LYS A 100 10.06 -3.68 -8.16
C LYS A 100 10.94 -4.14 -7.00
N ILE A 101 10.41 -4.20 -5.78
CA ILE A 101 11.11 -4.76 -4.62
C ILE A 101 11.43 -6.23 -4.86
N SER A 102 10.46 -7.04 -5.32
CA SER A 102 10.69 -8.47 -5.57
C SER A 102 11.74 -8.75 -6.64
N GLN A 103 11.94 -7.85 -7.61
CA GLN A 103 12.98 -7.95 -8.63
C GLN A 103 14.36 -7.55 -8.10
N GLN A 104 14.41 -6.49 -7.29
CA GLN A 104 15.65 -5.93 -6.78
C GLN A 104 16.25 -6.75 -5.64
N PHE A 105 15.40 -7.35 -4.80
CA PHE A 105 15.80 -8.11 -3.62
C PHE A 105 15.40 -9.58 -3.81
N PRO A 106 16.23 -10.40 -4.47
CA PRO A 106 15.82 -11.76 -4.89
C PRO A 106 15.59 -12.73 -3.72
N HIS A 107 16.09 -12.39 -2.53
CA HIS A 107 15.95 -13.12 -1.30
C HIS A 107 14.66 -12.78 -0.53
N VAL A 108 13.75 -11.97 -1.09
CA VAL A 108 12.47 -11.65 -0.46
C VAL A 108 11.31 -12.42 -1.08
N ILE A 109 10.37 -12.80 -0.24
CA ILE A 109 9.11 -13.44 -0.62
C ILE A 109 8.00 -12.50 -0.17
N ILE A 110 7.20 -11.99 -1.11
CA ILE A 110 6.18 -10.99 -0.83
C ILE A 110 4.79 -11.62 -0.91
N GLN A 111 3.93 -11.31 0.04
CA GLN A 111 2.51 -11.60 -0.03
C GLN A 111 1.71 -10.30 0.00
N VAL A 112 0.63 -10.24 -0.78
CA VAL A 112 -0.23 -9.05 -0.89
C VAL A 112 -1.66 -9.48 -0.67
N ARG A 113 -2.36 -8.80 0.24
CA ARG A 113 -3.76 -9.08 0.58
C ARG A 113 -4.62 -7.84 0.58
N ASP A 114 -5.85 -7.99 0.16
CA ASP A 114 -6.92 -7.01 0.35
C ASP A 114 -7.95 -7.53 1.36
N ASN A 115 -9.11 -6.86 1.44
CA ASN A 115 -10.19 -7.28 2.34
C ASN A 115 -10.89 -8.58 1.89
N ASP A 116 -10.71 -8.98 0.64
CA ASP A 116 -11.31 -10.16 0.04
C ASP A 116 -10.33 -11.36 0.00
N GLY A 117 -9.08 -11.16 0.41
CA GLY A 117 -8.05 -12.18 0.55
C GLY A 117 -6.88 -11.97 -0.41
N GLU A 118 -6.71 -12.86 -1.38
CA GLU A 118 -5.56 -12.87 -2.29
C GLU A 118 -5.75 -11.91 -3.48
N PHE A 119 -5.38 -10.64 -3.28
CA PHE A 119 -5.55 -9.53 -4.24
C PHE A 119 -5.02 -9.84 -5.65
N LEU A 120 -3.83 -10.42 -5.78
CA LEU A 120 -3.16 -10.63 -7.07
C LEU A 120 -3.91 -11.59 -8.00
N LEU A 121 -4.74 -12.49 -7.44
CA LEU A 121 -5.46 -13.50 -8.20
C LEU A 121 -6.73 -12.94 -8.88
N ILE A 122 -7.26 -11.81 -8.41
CA ILE A 122 -8.49 -11.22 -8.95
C ILE A 122 -8.32 -10.85 -10.43
N GLN A 123 -7.20 -10.23 -10.80
CA GLN A 123 -6.93 -9.87 -12.20
C GLN A 123 -6.65 -11.08 -13.10
N ALA A 124 -6.22 -12.19 -12.50
CA ALA A 124 -5.81 -13.37 -13.22
C ALA A 124 -6.85 -14.49 -13.22
N ALA A 125 -8.05 -14.25 -12.66
CA ALA A 125 -9.06 -15.25 -12.35
C ALA A 125 -9.35 -16.22 -13.51
N GLU A 126 -9.49 -15.70 -14.74
CA GLU A 126 -9.77 -16.51 -15.94
C GLU A 126 -8.60 -17.38 -16.43
N ASN A 127 -7.40 -17.12 -15.93
CA ASN A 127 -6.16 -17.81 -16.31
C ASN A 127 -5.57 -18.62 -15.16
N LEU A 128 -6.29 -18.70 -14.04
CA LEU A 128 -5.91 -19.55 -12.91
C LEU A 128 -6.14 -21.03 -13.26
N PRO A 129 -5.32 -21.93 -12.71
CA PRO A 129 -5.62 -23.35 -12.80
C PRO A 129 -6.93 -23.67 -12.06
N ASN A 130 -7.68 -24.68 -12.50
CA ASN A 130 -9.03 -24.99 -12.01
C ASN A 130 -9.13 -25.23 -10.48
N TRP A 131 -8.00 -25.50 -9.81
CA TRP A 131 -7.94 -25.68 -8.36
C TRP A 131 -7.73 -24.37 -7.59
N ALA A 132 -7.26 -23.30 -8.25
CA ALA A 132 -6.95 -22.04 -7.61
C ALA A 132 -8.21 -21.17 -7.53
N ASN A 133 -8.74 -21.03 -6.32
CA ASN A 133 -9.87 -20.19 -5.99
C ASN A 133 -9.63 -19.50 -4.64
N PRO A 134 -10.39 -18.45 -4.29
CA PRO A 134 -10.15 -17.68 -3.06
C PRO A 134 -10.16 -18.52 -1.78
N ASP A 135 -11.06 -19.50 -1.68
CA ASP A 135 -11.20 -20.38 -0.50
C ASP A 135 -9.97 -21.29 -0.32
N VAL A 136 -9.34 -21.67 -1.42
CA VAL A 136 -8.25 -22.64 -1.46
C VAL A 136 -6.89 -21.97 -1.46
N CYS A 137 -6.75 -20.73 -1.94
CA CYS A 137 -5.44 -20.07 -2.14
C CYS A 137 -4.94 -19.24 -0.95
N ASN A 138 -5.62 -19.26 0.20
CA ASN A 138 -5.16 -18.55 1.39
C ASN A 138 -3.75 -19.02 1.80
N ASN A 139 -2.86 -18.07 2.11
CA ASN A 139 -1.45 -18.32 2.44
C ASN A 139 -0.62 -19.00 1.32
N GLN A 140 -1.07 -19.01 0.05
CA GLN A 140 -0.41 -19.78 -1.02
C GLN A 140 0.11 -18.94 -2.19
N VAL A 141 -0.21 -17.65 -2.24
CA VAL A 141 0.17 -16.76 -3.34
C VAL A 141 1.31 -15.86 -2.90
N PHE A 142 2.39 -15.86 -3.67
CA PHE A 142 3.59 -15.09 -3.37
C PHE A 142 4.14 -14.42 -4.63
N LEU A 143 4.77 -13.27 -4.44
CA LEU A 143 5.53 -12.55 -5.44
C LEU A 143 7.02 -12.65 -5.10
N LYS A 144 7.81 -13.19 -6.02
CA LYS A 144 9.27 -13.32 -5.90
C LYS A 144 9.93 -13.20 -7.27
N ASN A 145 11.03 -12.47 -7.36
CA ASN A 145 11.78 -12.27 -8.60
C ASN A 145 10.92 -11.74 -9.75
N GLY A 146 9.95 -10.87 -9.45
CA GLY A 146 9.01 -10.34 -10.44
C GLY A 146 8.05 -11.39 -11.04
N LYS A 147 7.83 -12.51 -10.35
CA LYS A 147 6.93 -13.59 -10.76
C LYS A 147 5.93 -13.92 -9.68
N VAL A 148 4.72 -14.28 -10.08
CA VAL A 148 3.70 -14.79 -9.17
C VAL A 148 3.81 -16.31 -9.07
N HIS A 149 3.91 -16.76 -7.84
CA HIS A 149 4.08 -18.14 -7.43
C HIS A 149 2.85 -18.56 -6.64
N ILE A 150 2.23 -19.67 -7.02
CA ILE A 150 1.07 -20.23 -6.33
C ILE A 150 1.43 -21.64 -5.88
N ILE A 151 1.40 -21.88 -4.57
CA ILE A 151 1.64 -23.22 -4.02
C ILE A 151 0.41 -24.08 -4.28
N PRO A 152 0.52 -25.21 -5.00
CA PRO A 152 -0.63 -26.09 -5.22
C PRO A 152 -1.10 -26.76 -3.91
N PRO A 153 -2.42 -26.92 -3.69
CA PRO A 153 -2.97 -27.47 -2.45
C PRO A 153 -2.48 -28.88 -2.11
N HIS A 154 -2.11 -29.66 -3.13
CA HIS A 154 -1.61 -31.02 -2.92
C HIS A 154 -0.25 -31.07 -2.21
N LEU A 155 0.52 -29.97 -2.25
CA LEU A 155 1.78 -29.85 -1.51
C LEU A 155 1.56 -29.54 -0.02
N LEU A 156 0.37 -29.06 0.35
CA LEU A 156 -0.01 -28.69 1.72
C LEU A 156 -0.85 -29.77 2.45
N ARG A 157 -1.00 -30.96 1.86
CA ARG A 157 -1.96 -32.02 2.29
C ARG A 157 -1.87 -32.48 3.75
N ASN A 158 -0.78 -32.20 4.45
CA ASN A 158 -0.52 -32.70 5.82
C ASN A 158 -0.26 -31.58 6.82
N SER A 159 -0.55 -30.33 6.45
CA SER A 159 -0.06 -29.15 7.13
C SER A 159 -1.23 -28.21 7.44
N ASN A 160 -1.20 -27.52 8.57
CA ASN A 160 -2.26 -26.62 9.02
C ASN A 160 -2.29 -25.31 8.18
N GLN A 161 -2.32 -25.37 6.83
CA GLN A 161 -2.44 -24.25 5.87
C GLN A 161 -1.81 -22.91 6.31
N GLY A 162 -0.71 -22.98 7.05
CA GLY A 162 -0.17 -21.86 7.81
C GLY A 162 0.92 -21.20 7.00
N ILE A 163 1.05 -19.88 7.12
CA ILE A 163 2.05 -19.11 6.37
C ILE A 163 3.48 -19.66 6.57
N SER A 164 3.83 -20.13 7.78
CA SER A 164 5.12 -20.77 8.08
C SER A 164 5.40 -22.02 7.26
N GLU A 165 4.37 -22.84 6.99
CA GLU A 165 4.52 -24.08 6.21
C GLU A 165 4.62 -23.76 4.72
N SER A 166 3.80 -22.81 4.23
CA SER A 166 3.91 -22.28 2.88
C SER A 166 5.31 -21.75 2.60
N LEU A 167 5.90 -20.97 3.52
CA LEU A 167 7.26 -20.46 3.36
C LEU A 167 8.33 -21.56 3.38
N LYS A 168 8.15 -22.62 4.18
CA LYS A 168 9.05 -23.81 4.16
C LYS A 168 9.01 -24.52 2.82
N LEU A 169 7.82 -24.76 2.27
CA LEU A 169 7.65 -25.35 0.95
C LEU A 169 8.23 -24.43 -0.13
N PHE A 170 8.02 -23.13 0.02
CA PHE A 170 8.56 -22.12 -0.89
C PHE A 170 10.08 -22.22 -1.03
N ASN A 171 10.79 -22.37 0.10
CA ASN A 171 12.24 -22.49 0.10
C ASN A 171 12.73 -23.88 -0.32
N SER A 172 12.04 -24.95 0.08
CA SER A 172 12.51 -26.33 -0.14
C SER A 172 12.10 -26.95 -1.49
N GLN A 173 11.01 -26.49 -2.11
CA GLN A 173 10.40 -27.10 -3.29
C GLN A 173 10.03 -26.08 -4.37
N ALA A 174 10.86 -25.05 -4.55
CA ALA A 174 10.61 -23.97 -5.52
C ALA A 174 10.27 -24.45 -6.95
N GLN A 175 10.80 -25.59 -7.38
CA GLN A 175 10.53 -26.17 -8.72
C GLN A 175 9.12 -26.73 -8.89
N SER A 176 8.44 -27.07 -7.80
CA SER A 176 7.08 -27.65 -7.81
C SER A 176 5.99 -26.58 -7.67
N ILE A 177 6.38 -25.32 -7.51
CA ILE A 177 5.47 -24.19 -7.31
C ILE A 177 4.98 -23.70 -8.66
N TYR A 178 3.66 -23.49 -8.74
CA TYR A 178 3.03 -23.09 -9.98
C TYR A 178 3.37 -21.63 -10.30
N THR A 179 3.89 -21.40 -11.50
CA THR A 179 4.09 -20.09 -12.10
C THR A 179 3.45 -20.09 -13.49
N SER A 180 2.99 -18.94 -13.95
CA SER A 180 2.29 -18.83 -15.24
C SER A 180 2.62 -17.52 -15.91
N GLU A 181 3.23 -17.59 -17.09
CA GLU A 181 3.52 -16.42 -17.92
C GLU A 181 2.25 -15.63 -18.26
N LYS A 182 1.09 -16.29 -18.34
CA LYS A 182 -0.20 -15.61 -18.58
C LYS A 182 -0.59 -14.74 -17.39
N ILE A 183 -0.45 -15.25 -16.17
CA ILE A 183 -0.73 -14.49 -14.94
C ILE A 183 0.24 -13.33 -14.81
N GLU A 184 1.54 -13.60 -15.03
CA GLU A 184 2.59 -12.57 -15.01
C GLU A 184 2.30 -11.46 -16.02
N LYS A 185 1.90 -11.81 -17.23
CA LYS A 185 1.56 -10.84 -18.28
C LYS A 185 0.37 -9.96 -17.89
N LEU A 186 -0.70 -10.52 -17.32
CA LEU A 186 -1.87 -9.75 -16.90
C LEU A 186 -1.54 -8.73 -15.80
N ILE A 187 -0.73 -9.14 -14.81
CA ILE A 187 -0.25 -8.24 -13.76
C ILE A 187 0.65 -7.17 -14.37
N MET A 188 1.58 -7.56 -15.25
CA MET A 188 2.45 -6.63 -15.97
C MET A 188 1.68 -5.63 -16.82
N GLU A 189 0.57 -6.02 -17.45
CA GLU A 189 -0.29 -5.10 -18.21
C GLU A 189 -0.86 -3.98 -17.33
N LYS A 190 -1.12 -4.24 -16.04
CA LYS A 190 -1.58 -3.23 -15.07
C LYS A 190 -0.46 -2.31 -14.59
N ILE A 191 0.73 -2.85 -14.34
CA ILE A 191 1.80 -2.10 -13.67
C ILE A 191 2.88 -1.54 -14.61
N ARG A 192 2.94 -1.97 -15.87
CA ARG A 192 4.03 -1.59 -16.82
C ARG A 192 4.14 -0.08 -17.09
N GLU A 193 3.04 0.66 -16.94
CA GLU A 193 3.03 2.10 -17.20
C GLU A 193 3.62 2.90 -16.02
N TYR A 194 3.76 2.27 -14.85
CA TYR A 194 4.42 2.87 -13.71
C TYR A 194 5.95 2.81 -13.86
N PRO A 195 6.67 3.86 -13.41
CA PRO A 195 6.20 4.99 -12.62
C PRO A 195 5.69 6.19 -13.47
N GLN A 196 5.71 6.12 -14.80
CA GLN A 196 5.34 7.24 -15.66
C GLN A 196 3.86 7.62 -15.52
N LYS A 197 2.97 6.62 -15.44
CA LYS A 197 1.54 6.82 -15.20
C LYS A 197 1.26 7.66 -13.95
N ALA A 198 1.99 7.43 -12.86
CA ALA A 198 1.87 8.21 -11.63
C ALA A 198 2.19 9.71 -11.85
N LYS A 199 3.18 10.01 -12.71
CA LYS A 199 3.50 11.39 -13.11
C LYS A 199 2.41 11.98 -14.01
N ASP A 200 1.91 11.21 -14.96
CA ASP A 200 0.87 11.65 -15.90
C ASP A 200 -0.49 11.87 -15.21
N LEU A 201 -0.74 11.16 -14.10
CA LEU A 201 -1.89 11.36 -13.22
C LEU A 201 -1.70 12.53 -12.24
N SER A 202 -0.50 13.11 -12.17
CA SER A 202 -0.29 14.33 -11.39
C SER A 202 -1.02 15.50 -12.01
N HIS A 203 -1.58 16.34 -11.15
CA HIS A 203 -2.25 17.57 -11.50
C HIS A 203 -1.70 18.71 -10.65
N HIS A 204 -1.71 19.92 -11.20
CA HIS A 204 -1.27 21.09 -10.48
C HIS A 204 -2.26 22.23 -10.67
N ILE A 205 -2.47 22.97 -9.60
CA ILE A 205 -3.33 24.15 -9.59
C ILE A 205 -2.57 25.33 -8.99
N THR A 206 -2.95 26.53 -9.40
CA THR A 206 -2.54 27.75 -8.69
C THR A 206 -3.66 28.15 -7.76
N ALA A 207 -3.38 28.22 -6.46
CA ALA A 207 -4.36 28.57 -5.44
C ALA A 207 -3.93 29.82 -4.68
N PHE A 208 -4.88 30.71 -4.37
CA PHE A 208 -4.65 31.90 -3.56
C PHE A 208 -4.92 31.58 -2.08
N ILE A 209 -3.87 31.15 -1.38
CA ILE A 209 -3.97 30.56 -0.04
C ILE A 209 -3.15 31.33 1.00
N PRO A 210 -3.47 31.21 2.30
CA PRO A 210 -2.71 31.84 3.37
C PRO A 210 -1.23 31.42 3.34
N ARG A 211 -0.33 32.38 3.55
CA ARG A 211 1.12 32.15 3.48
C ARG A 211 1.61 31.00 4.35
N LYS A 212 1.02 30.84 5.53
CA LYS A 212 1.33 29.72 6.45
C LYS A 212 0.99 28.36 5.84
N ILE A 213 -0.15 28.25 5.13
CA ILE A 213 -0.55 27.02 4.44
C ILE A 213 0.43 26.76 3.28
N ALA A 214 0.77 27.78 2.50
CA ALA A 214 1.76 27.63 1.42
C ALA A 214 3.09 27.09 1.96
N LYS A 215 3.59 27.62 3.08
CA LYS A 215 4.80 27.10 3.73
C LYS A 215 4.66 25.64 4.17
N ILE A 216 3.54 25.28 4.80
CA ILE A 216 3.28 23.90 5.23
C ILE A 216 3.25 22.94 4.05
N LEU A 217 2.61 23.32 2.94
CA LEU A 217 2.52 22.47 1.74
C LEU A 217 3.86 22.31 1.00
N ILE A 218 4.77 23.28 1.11
CA ILE A 218 6.15 23.14 0.61
C ILE A 218 6.89 22.06 1.41
N GLU A 219 6.78 22.07 2.73
CA GLU A 219 7.49 21.12 3.60
C GLU A 219 6.81 19.74 3.66
N LYS A 220 5.48 19.69 3.54
CA LYS A 220 4.65 18.48 3.68
C LYS A 220 3.55 18.45 2.61
N PRO A 221 3.90 18.20 1.33
CA PRO A 221 2.95 18.28 0.23
C PRO A 221 1.79 17.28 0.35
N GLN A 222 2.04 16.10 0.93
CA GLN A 222 1.03 15.06 1.19
C GLN A 222 -0.20 15.56 1.99
N LEU A 223 -0.05 16.63 2.79
CA LEU A 223 -1.15 17.21 3.56
C LEU A 223 -2.27 17.78 2.68
N ILE A 224 -2.01 18.10 1.41
CA ILE A 224 -3.07 18.55 0.50
C ILE A 224 -4.17 17.49 0.36
N SER A 225 -3.78 16.22 0.34
CA SER A 225 -4.70 15.10 0.19
C SER A 225 -5.61 14.99 1.41
N ALA A 226 -5.04 15.08 2.60
CA ALA A 226 -5.79 15.10 3.86
C ALA A 226 -6.76 16.30 3.93
N ALA A 227 -6.32 17.49 3.50
CA ALA A 227 -7.15 18.69 3.47
C ALA A 227 -8.33 18.56 2.50
N ILE A 228 -8.10 18.05 1.28
CA ILE A 228 -9.15 17.81 0.29
C ILE A 228 -10.14 16.77 0.81
N ARG A 229 -9.68 15.64 1.35
CA ARG A 229 -10.57 14.62 1.90
C ARG A 229 -11.42 15.15 3.06
N ALA A 230 -10.81 15.85 4.01
CA ALA A 230 -11.53 16.47 5.12
C ALA A 230 -12.59 17.46 4.61
N PHE A 231 -12.30 18.21 3.55
CA PHE A 231 -13.28 19.09 2.92
C PHE A 231 -14.38 18.32 2.19
N CYS A 232 -14.06 17.35 1.34
CA CYS A 232 -15.05 16.62 0.53
C CYS A 232 -15.99 15.77 1.40
N ASN A 233 -15.48 15.22 2.51
CA ASN A 233 -16.23 14.34 3.41
C ASN A 233 -16.79 15.06 4.64
N ARG A 234 -16.74 16.41 4.66
CA ARG A 234 -17.18 17.22 5.80
C ARG A 234 -18.65 17.01 6.13
N ASP A 235 -18.96 16.94 7.42
CA ASP A 235 -20.34 16.90 7.91
C ASP A 235 -20.82 18.28 8.44
N THR A 236 -22.00 18.29 9.07
CA THR A 236 -22.57 19.53 9.64
C THR A 236 -21.79 20.05 10.85
N ILE A 237 -21.05 19.20 11.56
CA ILE A 237 -20.22 19.54 12.71
C ILE A 237 -18.91 20.18 12.20
N ASP A 238 -18.26 19.56 11.23
CA ASP A 238 -17.05 20.08 10.57
C ASP A 238 -17.29 21.47 9.99
N MET A 239 -18.42 21.64 9.28
CA MET A 239 -18.82 22.93 8.73
C MET A 239 -18.94 24.00 9.82
N LYS A 240 -19.44 23.66 11.01
CA LYS A 240 -19.53 24.61 12.14
C LYS A 240 -18.17 25.01 12.68
N LEU A 241 -17.20 24.08 12.72
CA LEU A 241 -15.83 24.36 13.15
C LEU A 241 -15.10 25.27 12.16
N CYS A 242 -15.32 25.06 10.86
CA CYS A 242 -14.72 25.86 9.80
C CYS A 242 -15.27 27.29 9.70
N ARG A 243 -16.43 27.59 10.31
CA ARG A 243 -17.09 28.92 10.23
C ARG A 243 -16.19 30.09 10.55
N LEU A 244 -15.33 29.96 11.55
CA LEU A 244 -14.55 31.09 12.08
C LEU A 244 -13.15 31.20 11.48
N ALA A 245 -12.71 30.23 10.67
CA ALA A 245 -11.38 30.19 10.06
C ALA A 245 -10.22 30.62 11.00
N LYS A 246 -10.31 30.27 12.30
CA LYS A 246 -9.52 30.89 13.39
C LYS A 246 -8.01 30.84 13.18
N HIS A 247 -7.53 29.79 12.52
CA HIS A 247 -6.09 29.54 12.33
C HIS A 247 -5.55 30.12 11.03
N PHE A 248 -6.41 30.32 10.03
CA PHE A 248 -6.04 30.68 8.67
C PHE A 248 -6.96 31.80 8.16
N ALA A 249 -6.64 33.04 8.54
CA ALA A 249 -7.37 34.23 8.09
C ALA A 249 -7.04 34.59 6.63
N PRO A 250 -7.95 35.24 5.89
CA PRO A 250 -7.77 35.61 4.48
C PRO A 250 -6.83 36.80 4.24
N ASN A 251 -6.29 37.43 5.29
CA ASN A 251 -5.61 38.72 5.20
C ASN A 251 -4.18 38.65 4.61
N ASP A 252 -3.47 37.52 4.77
CA ASP A 252 -2.12 37.30 4.19
C ASP A 252 -2.15 36.05 3.32
N ARG A 253 -2.51 36.26 2.04
CA ARG A 253 -2.60 35.22 1.01
C ARG A 253 -1.54 35.42 -0.07
N VAL A 254 -1.11 34.32 -0.65
CA VAL A 254 -0.16 34.28 -1.76
C VAL A 254 -0.66 33.28 -2.80
N PHE A 255 -0.34 33.53 -4.07
CA PHE A 255 -0.48 32.51 -5.09
C PHE A 255 0.56 31.42 -4.85
N HIS A 256 0.11 30.18 -4.74
CA HIS A 256 0.96 29.02 -4.54
C HIS A 256 0.58 27.92 -5.53
N TYR A 257 1.59 27.26 -6.09
CA TYR A 257 1.41 26.16 -7.01
C TYR A 257 1.34 24.85 -6.22
N ILE A 258 0.17 24.23 -6.21
CA ILE A 258 -0.11 23.04 -5.42
C ILE A 258 -0.14 21.84 -6.35
N LYS A 259 0.68 20.83 -6.02
CA LYS A 259 0.65 19.51 -6.66
C LYS A 259 -0.35 18.60 -5.96
N MET A 260 -1.13 17.87 -6.73
CA MET A 260 -2.01 16.79 -6.30
C MET A 260 -2.11 15.74 -7.42
N ASN A 261 -2.97 14.73 -7.27
CA ASN A 261 -3.33 13.84 -8.36
C ASN A 261 -4.68 14.27 -8.98
N LYS A 262 -4.96 13.83 -10.21
CA LYS A 262 -6.21 14.16 -10.93
C LYS A 262 -7.46 13.71 -10.18
N PHE A 263 -7.37 12.62 -9.41
CA PHE A 263 -8.47 12.13 -8.59
C PHE A 263 -8.86 13.14 -7.50
N LEU A 264 -7.89 13.62 -6.71
CA LEU A 264 -8.08 14.63 -5.67
C LEU A 264 -8.61 15.95 -6.25
N TYR A 265 -8.13 16.36 -7.42
CA TYR A 265 -8.66 17.53 -8.11
C TYR A 265 -10.15 17.34 -8.50
N ALA A 266 -10.50 16.16 -9.04
CA ALA A 266 -11.87 15.83 -9.39
C ALA A 266 -12.80 15.80 -8.16
N MET A 267 -12.34 15.24 -7.03
CA MET A 267 -13.06 15.28 -5.75
C MET A 267 -13.36 16.72 -5.33
N LEU A 268 -12.34 17.58 -5.38
CA LEU A 268 -12.47 18.98 -4.99
C LEU A 268 -13.44 19.74 -5.91
N ASN A 269 -13.29 19.57 -7.22
CA ASN A 269 -14.14 20.22 -8.22
C ASN A 269 -15.61 19.74 -8.16
N GLY A 270 -15.85 18.47 -7.81
CA GLY A 270 -17.19 17.92 -7.63
C GLY A 270 -17.87 18.37 -6.32
N SER A 271 -17.10 18.89 -5.36
CA SER A 271 -17.59 19.24 -4.03
C SER A 271 -18.18 20.65 -3.99
N LYS A 272 -19.51 20.76 -4.04
CA LYS A 272 -20.20 22.04 -3.87
C LYS A 272 -19.94 22.62 -2.48
N TYR A 273 -19.59 23.89 -2.41
CA TYR A 273 -19.41 24.62 -1.16
C TYR A 273 -20.02 26.01 -1.24
N PHE A 274 -20.76 26.37 -0.19
CA PHE A 274 -21.34 27.69 -0.02
C PHE A 274 -20.74 28.26 1.27
N PRO A 275 -19.89 29.30 1.18
CA PRO A 275 -19.28 29.89 2.37
C PRO A 275 -20.34 30.47 3.30
N ASP A 276 -20.07 30.46 4.60
CA ASP A 276 -20.92 31.17 5.54
C ASP A 276 -20.77 32.68 5.30
N ARG A 277 -21.87 33.43 5.28
CA ARG A 277 -21.88 34.88 5.06
C ARG A 277 -21.02 35.66 6.05
N LYS A 278 -20.72 35.07 7.21
CA LYS A 278 -19.86 35.65 8.25
C LYS A 278 -18.37 35.44 8.02
N GLN A 279 -17.97 34.73 6.96
CA GLN A 279 -16.57 34.56 6.61
C GLN A 279 -16.11 35.74 5.76
N ASP A 280 -14.97 36.32 6.13
CA ASP A 280 -14.28 37.37 5.35
C ASP A 280 -13.57 36.81 4.09
N TRP A 281 -13.90 35.57 3.71
CA TRP A 281 -13.34 34.90 2.54
C TRP A 281 -14.13 35.28 1.29
N GLU A 282 -13.55 36.13 0.46
CA GLU A 282 -14.01 36.34 -0.91
C GLU A 282 -13.62 35.12 -1.75
N ILE A 283 -14.62 34.32 -2.13
CA ILE A 283 -14.47 33.22 -3.09
C ILE A 283 -14.75 33.80 -4.49
N PRO A 284 -13.88 33.54 -5.50
CA PRO A 284 -14.08 34.00 -6.87
C PRO A 284 -15.40 33.56 -7.50
#